data_AF-A0A0W7WM94-F1
#
_entry.id   AF-A0A0W7WM94-F1
#
_cell.length_a   1.000
_cell.length_b   1.000
_cell.length_c   1.000
_cell.angle_alpha   90.00
_cell.angle_beta   90.00
_cell.angle_gamma   90.00
#
_symmetry.space_group_name_H-M   'P 1'
#
loop_
_entity.id
_entity.type
_entity.pdbx_description
1 polymer ?
#
loop_
_entity_poly.entity_id
_entity_poly.type
_entity_poly.pdbx_seq_one_letter_code
_entity_poly.pdbx_strand_id
1 'polypeptide(L)' 'MFGHWLIRLALIARNPPSPKKAMVVGAVVLIVLAAAGLEALGLWPDWAQAEKMPTRIMRP' A
#
# COMPACT_ATOMS: atom_id res chain seq x y z
N MET A 1 -16.42 12.46 17.35
CA MET A 1 -16.13 12.39 15.90
C MET A 1 -15.20 11.21 15.51
N PHE A 2 -15.25 10.05 16.19
CA PHE A 2 -14.49 8.83 15.80
C PHE A 2 -15.35 7.57 15.61
N GLY A 3 -16.49 7.46 16.31
CA GLY A 3 -17.35 6.25 16.27
C GLY A 3 -17.95 5.91 14.90
N HIS A 4 -18.10 6.89 14.02
CA HIS A 4 -18.64 6.66 12.67
C HIS A 4 -17.75 5.75 11.81
N TRP A 5 -16.42 5.77 12.00
CA TRP A 5 -15.51 4.91 11.25
C TRP A 5 -15.58 3.46 11.73
N LEU A 6 -15.71 3.23 13.03
CA LEU A 6 -15.84 1.90 13.62
C LEU A 6 -17.11 1.19 13.13
N ILE A 7 -18.24 1.90 13.08
CA ILE A 7 -19.50 1.34 12.57
C ILE A 7 -19.40 0.99 11.08
N ARG A 8 -18.73 1.83 10.27
CA ARG A 8 -18.52 1.54 8.85
C ARG A 8 -17.63 0.32 8.63
N LEU A 9 -16.56 0.16 9.40
CA LEU A 9 -15.69 -1.02 9.33
C LEU A 9 -16.43 -2.29 9.74
N ALA A 10 -17.25 -2.23 10.80
CA ALA A 10 -18.11 -3.33 11.20
C ALA A 10 -19.13 -3.72 10.11
N LEU A 11 -19.71 -2.73 9.42
CA LEU A 11 -20.62 -2.97 8.29
C LEU A 11 -19.92 -3.60 7.09
N ILE A 12 -18.69 -3.17 6.77
CA ILE A 12 -17.86 -3.75 5.71
C ILE A 12 -17.54 -5.22 6.01
N ALA A 13 -17.26 -5.56 7.28
CA ALA A 13 -17.00 -6.95 7.68
C ALA A 13 -18.24 -7.86 7.53
N ARG A 14 -19.45 -7.31 7.78
CA ARG A 14 -20.72 -8.05 7.67
C ARG A 14 -21.23 -8.17 6.24
N ASN A 15 -20.97 -7.17 5.40
CA ASN A 15 -21.31 -7.19 3.98
C ASN A 15 -20.05 -6.94 3.14
N PRO A 16 -19.19 -7.96 3.01
CA PRO A 16 -17.92 -7.79 2.33
C PRO A 16 -18.14 -7.38 0.87
N PRO A 17 -17.34 -6.43 0.35
CA PRO A 17 -17.33 -6.16 -1.08
C PRO A 17 -17.01 -7.44 -1.85
N SER A 18 -17.51 -7.54 -3.09
CA SER A 18 -17.36 -8.74 -3.94
C SER A 18 -15.97 -9.40 -3.79
N PRO A 19 -15.90 -10.71 -3.56
CA PRO A 19 -14.65 -11.41 -3.25
C PRO A 19 -13.57 -11.18 -4.31
N LYS A 20 -13.97 -10.97 -5.58
CA LYS A 20 -13.05 -10.60 -6.66
C LYS A 20 -12.27 -9.31 -6.36
N LYS A 21 -12.92 -8.27 -5.83
CA LYS A 21 -12.26 -7.00 -5.47
C LYS A 21 -11.29 -7.19 -4.30
N ALA A 22 -11.68 -7.98 -3.29
CA ALA A 22 -10.81 -8.28 -2.15
C ALA A 22 -9.54 -9.02 -2.58
N MET A 23 -9.66 -9.97 -3.52
CA MET A 23 -8.52 -10.70 -4.08
C MET A 23 -7.58 -9.76 -4.86
N VAL A 24 -8.12 -8.84 -5.67
CA VAL A 24 -7.30 -7.85 -6.41
C VAL A 24 -6.52 -6.98 -5.44
N VAL A 25 -7.18 -6.41 -4.42
CA VAL A 25 -6.52 -5.57 -3.43
C VAL A 25 -5.48 -6.37 -2.64
N GLY A 26 -5.83 -7.59 -2.21
CA GLY A 26 -4.91 -8.47 -1.51
C GLY A 26 -3.67 -8.82 -2.34
N ALA A 27 -3.84 -9.10 -3.64
CA ALA A 27 -2.74 -9.36 -4.56
C ALA A 27 -1.83 -8.13 -4.72
N VAL A 28 -2.41 -6.94 -4.89
CA VAL A 28 -1.66 -5.69 -4.98
C VAL A 28 -0.84 -5.44 -3.72
N VAL A 29 -1.45 -5.60 -2.54
CA VAL A 29 -0.75 -5.43 -1.25
C VAL A 29 0.40 -6.44 -1.13
N LEU A 30 0.18 -7.70 -1.51
CA LEU A 30 1.23 -8.73 -1.52
C LEU A 30 2.41 -8.34 -2.42
N ILE A 31 2.14 -7.84 -3.63
CA ILE A 31 3.17 -7.41 -4.58
C ILE A 31 3.99 -6.25 -3.99
N VAL A 32 3.31 -5.25 -3.41
CA VAL A 32 3.98 -4.08 -2.80
C VAL A 32 4.84 -4.49 -1.61
N LEU A 33 4.33 -5.38 -0.74
CA LEU A 33 5.10 -5.88 0.41
C LEU A 33 6.31 -6.70 -0.02
N ALA A 34 6.15 -7.55 -1.05
CA ALA A 34 7.27 -8.30 -1.61
C ALA A 34 8.33 -7.37 -2.20
N ALA A 35 7.90 -6.34 -2.94
CA ALA A 35 8.80 -5.33 -3.49
C ALA A 35 9.57 -4.59 -2.40
N ALA A 36 8.86 -4.08 -1.39
CA ALA A 36 9.49 -3.39 -0.26
C ALA A 36 10.44 -4.30 0.53
N GLY A 37 10.10 -5.58 0.70
CA GLY A 37 10.97 -6.55 1.35
C GLY A 37 12.26 -6.81 0.56
N LEU A 38 12.18 -6.92 -0.76
CA LEU A 38 13.35 -7.07 -1.63
C LEU A 38 14.23 -5.82 -1.64
N GLU A 39 13.63 -4.62 -1.59
CA GLU A 39 14.36 -3.35 -1.44
C GLU A 39 15.09 -3.28 -0.09
N ALA A 40 14.43 -3.66 1.00
CA ALA A 40 15.01 -3.69 2.34
C ALA A 40 16.18 -4.69 2.47
N LEU A 41 16.14 -5.78 1.70
CA LEU A 41 17.23 -6.77 1.62
C LEU A 41 18.37 -6.34 0.69
N GLY A 42 18.26 -5.20 0.00
CA GLY A 42 19.26 -4.73 -0.95
C GLY A 42 19.40 -5.62 -2.20
N LEU A 43 18.41 -6.48 -2.46
CA LEU A 43 18.37 -7.37 -3.62
C LEU A 43 17.81 -6.69 -4.87
N TRP A 44 17.47 -5.40 -4.75
CA TRP A 44 16.88 -4.64 -5.83
C TRP A 44 17.94 -4.33 -6.89
N PRO A 45 17.70 -4.69 -8.16
CA PRO A 45 18.67 -4.47 -9.21
C PRO A 45 18.76 -2.99 -9.60
N ASP A 46 19.92 -2.56 -10.11
CA ASP A 46 20.19 -1.15 -10.44
C ASP A 46 19.19 -0.56 -11.44
N TRP A 47 18.66 -1.36 -12.37
CA TRP A 47 17.66 -0.92 -13.35
C TRP A 47 16.28 -0.63 -12.73
N ALA A 48 16.02 -1.12 -11.53
CA ALA A 48 14.75 -0.98 -10.84
C ALA A 48 14.82 0.01 -9.66
N GLN A 49 16.01 0.48 -9.28
CA GLN A 49 16.19 1.46 -8.21
C GLN A 49 15.52 2.78 -8.60
N ALA A 50 14.72 3.34 -7.69
CA ALA A 50 14.15 4.66 -7.89
C ALA A 50 15.24 5.73 -7.68
N GLU A 51 15.35 6.66 -8.63
CA GLU A 51 16.21 7.83 -8.48
C GLU A 51 15.71 8.66 -7.27
N LYS A 52 16.55 8.81 -6.24
CA LYS A 52 16.22 9.66 -5.09
C LYS A 52 16.26 11.11 -5.55
N MET A 53 15.13 11.62 -6.04
CA MET A 53 15.00 13.04 -6.36
C MET A 53 15.23 13.84 -5.07
N PRO A 54 16.24 14.71 -5.01
CA PRO A 54 16.39 15.59 -3.87
C PRO A 54 15.14 16.48 -3.85
N THR A 55 14.31 16.32 -2.81
CA THR A 55 13.18 17.23 -2.57
C THR A 55 13.74 18.64 -2.60
N ARG A 56 13.47 19.36 -3.69
CA ARG A 56 13.85 20.76 -3.82
C ARG A 56 12.98 21.50 -2.83
N ILE A 57 13.51 21.70 -1.63
CA ILE A 57 12.88 22.53 -0.61
C ILE A 57 12.84 23.94 -1.21
N MET A 58 11.76 24.25 -1.90
CA MET A 58 11.44 25.60 -2.36
C MET A 58 11.18 26.40 -1.09
N ARG A 59 12.23 26.99 -0.52
CA ARG A 59 12.10 27.95 0.57
C ARG A 59 11.46 29.22 -0.01
N PRO A 60 10.40 29.75 0.63
CA PRO A 60 9.73 30.98 0.21
C PRO A 60 10.63 32.21 0.37
#